data_AF-A0A9D6QKY9-F1
#
_entry.id   AF-A0A9D6QKY9-F1
#
_cell.length_a   1.000
_cell.length_b   1.000
_cell.length_c   1.000
_cell.angle_alpha   90.00
_cell.angle_beta   90.00
_cell.angle_gamma   90.00
#
_symmetry.space_group_name_H-M   'P 1'
#
loop_
_entity.id
_entity.type
_entity.pdbx_description
1 polymer ?
#
loop_
_entity_poly.entity_id
_entity_poly.type
_entity_poly.pdbx_seq_one_letter_code
_entity_poly.pdbx_strand_id
1 'polypeptide(L)'
;MHFFHVDRQPRDWRVRNEAADTKQGRLVYHILDWAADAKKALKDKNWDGLAERLHGISHYLGDLSQPLHTNHDYDGDEAGLPDIHAQFETKMLNRFEADVRAGVKKRLAAERLPELWDQFDLRHLVFDTAEQSCVKVPKLFAEARHALVMPKRSKHHKYKTEPQPRFEKKILWERTGALAMDQLALGARLWAFALNSICRP
;
A
#
# COMPACT_ATOMS: atom_id res chain seq x y z
N MET A 1 -1.03 -0.76 -21.81
CA MET A 1 -1.59 -1.95 -21.12
C MET A 1 -1.53 -1.64 -19.62
N HIS A 2 -2.68 -1.50 -18.94
CA HIS A 2 -2.69 -1.27 -17.48
C HIS A 2 -2.38 -2.61 -16.80
N PHE A 3 -1.14 -2.77 -16.31
CA PHE A 3 -0.67 -4.01 -15.67
C PHE A 3 -1.06 -4.11 -14.18
N PHE A 4 -1.78 -3.10 -13.64
CA PHE A 4 -1.87 -2.80 -12.19
C PHE A 4 -3.24 -3.08 -11.57
N HIS A 5 -3.88 -4.22 -11.87
CA HIS A 5 -5.32 -4.37 -11.54
C HIS A 5 -5.67 -5.38 -10.45
N VAL A 6 -4.70 -5.98 -9.76
CA VAL A 6 -5.03 -6.89 -8.67
C VAL A 6 -4.04 -6.86 -7.50
N ASP A 7 -4.18 -5.82 -6.68
CA ASP A 7 -3.45 -5.67 -5.42
C ASP A 7 -4.31 -6.11 -4.24
N ARG A 8 -4.97 -7.26 -4.38
CA ARG A 8 -5.68 -7.92 -3.28
C ARG A 8 -4.89 -9.12 -2.85
N GLN A 9 -5.08 -9.58 -1.62
CA GLN A 9 -4.50 -10.84 -1.18
C GLN A 9 -5.61 -11.77 -0.68
N PRO A 10 -5.69 -13.02 -1.19
CA PRO A 10 -6.65 -13.99 -0.70
C PRO A 10 -6.33 -14.37 0.75
N ARG A 11 -7.31 -14.80 1.54
CA ARG A 11 -7.16 -15.05 2.99
C ARG A 11 -5.96 -15.95 3.37
N ASP A 12 -5.58 -16.86 2.50
CA ASP A 12 -4.54 -17.86 2.72
C ASP A 12 -3.20 -17.55 2.00
N TRP A 13 -2.99 -16.33 1.52
CA TRP A 13 -1.75 -15.94 0.83
C TRP A 13 -0.47 -16.22 1.64
N ARG A 14 -0.55 -16.10 2.98
CA ARG A 14 0.59 -16.25 3.90
C ARG A 14 1.16 -17.66 3.99
N VAL A 15 0.36 -18.68 3.73
CA VAL A 15 0.76 -20.09 3.88
C VAL A 15 1.17 -20.72 2.55
N ARG A 16 1.27 -19.92 1.50
CA ARG A 16 1.55 -20.37 0.14
C ARG A 16 2.95 -19.96 -0.29
N ASN A 17 3.56 -20.83 -1.09
CA ASN A 17 4.83 -20.56 -1.77
C ASN A 17 4.62 -20.01 -3.19
N GLU A 18 3.39 -20.09 -3.72
CA GLU A 18 2.99 -19.68 -5.06
C GLU A 18 1.59 -19.04 -5.05
N ALA A 19 1.29 -18.19 -6.03
CA ALA A 19 -0.02 -17.54 -6.16
C ALA A 19 -1.09 -18.53 -6.66
N ALA A 20 -2.19 -18.70 -5.92
CA ALA A 20 -3.22 -19.67 -6.30
C ALA A 20 -4.20 -19.20 -7.37
N ASP A 21 -4.45 -17.90 -7.47
CA ASP A 21 -5.18 -17.32 -8.61
C ASP A 21 -4.48 -16.02 -9.01
N THR A 22 -3.97 -16.03 -10.24
CA THR A 22 -3.26 -14.91 -10.84
C THR A 22 -4.15 -13.68 -11.04
N LYS A 23 -5.47 -13.88 -10.96
CA LYS A 23 -6.51 -12.85 -11.03
C LYS A 23 -7.00 -12.36 -9.67
N GLN A 24 -6.55 -12.98 -8.56
CA GLN A 24 -6.92 -12.57 -7.18
C GLN A 24 -5.78 -11.93 -6.40
N GLY A 25 -4.62 -11.83 -7.03
CA GLY A 25 -3.54 -10.94 -6.62
C GLY A 25 -2.23 -11.66 -6.44
N ARG A 26 -1.17 -10.95 -6.86
CA ARG A 26 0.18 -11.48 -6.97
C ARG A 26 1.22 -10.53 -6.36
N LEU A 27 0.82 -9.54 -5.56
CA LEU A 27 1.68 -8.41 -5.19
C LEU A 27 3.11 -8.81 -4.77
N VAL A 28 3.26 -9.66 -3.75
CA VAL A 28 4.58 -10.13 -3.28
C VAL A 28 5.35 -10.90 -4.35
N TYR A 29 4.68 -11.71 -5.17
CA TYR A 29 5.29 -12.51 -6.22
C TYR A 29 5.70 -11.65 -7.43
N HIS A 30 4.85 -10.69 -7.82
CA HIS A 30 5.13 -9.76 -8.90
C HIS A 30 6.35 -8.90 -8.62
N ILE A 31 6.54 -8.46 -7.37
CA ILE A 31 7.76 -7.73 -6.99
C ILE A 31 9.00 -8.59 -7.25
N LEU A 32 8.98 -9.89 -6.90
CA LEU A 32 10.12 -10.79 -7.06
C LEU A 32 10.38 -11.15 -8.51
N ASP A 33 9.34 -11.48 -9.28
CA ASP A 33 9.44 -11.77 -10.71
C ASP A 33 10.00 -10.55 -11.45
N TRP A 34 9.47 -9.36 -11.18
CA TRP A 34 9.91 -8.13 -11.83
C TRP A 34 11.32 -7.73 -11.39
N ALA A 35 11.71 -7.99 -10.15
CA ALA A 35 13.09 -7.76 -9.69
C ALA A 35 14.08 -8.69 -10.41
N ALA A 36 13.73 -9.97 -10.62
CA ALA A 36 14.55 -10.90 -11.39
C ALA A 36 14.67 -10.44 -12.86
N ASP A 37 13.55 -10.05 -13.48
CA ASP A 37 13.52 -9.51 -14.85
C ASP A 37 14.33 -8.21 -14.98
N ALA A 38 14.27 -7.32 -13.96
CA ALA A 38 15.06 -6.10 -13.92
C ALA A 38 16.56 -6.40 -13.87
N LYS A 39 17.00 -7.34 -13.02
CA LYS A 39 18.41 -7.78 -12.97
C LYS A 39 18.87 -8.36 -14.30
N LYS A 40 18.02 -9.13 -14.97
CA LYS A 40 18.31 -9.65 -16.31
C LYS A 40 18.43 -8.52 -17.34
N ALA A 41 17.49 -7.58 -17.35
CA ALA A 41 17.52 -6.44 -18.26
C ALA A 41 18.77 -5.57 -18.06
N LEU A 42 19.20 -5.38 -16.81
CA LEU A 42 20.45 -4.69 -16.48
C LEU A 42 21.68 -5.42 -17.06
N LYS A 43 21.78 -6.74 -16.85
CA LYS A 43 22.87 -7.58 -17.38
C LYS A 43 22.93 -7.52 -18.92
N ASP A 44 21.77 -7.53 -19.56
CA ASP A 44 21.64 -7.50 -21.02
C ASP A 44 21.77 -6.07 -21.60
N LYS A 45 21.97 -5.05 -20.75
CA LYS A 45 21.98 -3.61 -21.13
C LYS A 45 20.70 -3.17 -21.84
N ASN A 46 19.58 -3.83 -21.54
CA ASN A 46 18.25 -3.46 -22.01
C ASN A 46 17.68 -2.37 -21.09
N TRP A 47 18.05 -1.13 -21.34
CA TRP A 47 17.70 0.02 -20.49
C TRP A 47 16.20 0.30 -20.44
N ASP A 48 15.50 0.18 -21.58
CA ASP A 48 14.05 0.37 -21.65
C ASP A 48 13.33 -0.71 -20.83
N GLY A 49 13.77 -1.96 -20.99
CA GLY A 49 13.26 -3.07 -20.22
C GLY A 49 13.49 -2.88 -18.72
N LEU A 50 14.68 -2.45 -18.32
CA LEU A 50 15.02 -2.15 -16.93
C LEU A 50 14.11 -1.03 -16.37
N ALA A 51 13.96 0.08 -17.08
CA ALA A 51 13.14 1.22 -16.66
C ALA A 51 11.67 0.82 -16.46
N GLU A 52 11.12 0.01 -17.37
CA GLU A 52 9.76 -0.53 -17.25
C GLU A 52 9.58 -1.34 -15.97
N ARG A 53 10.52 -2.27 -15.67
CA ARG A 53 10.40 -3.12 -14.47
C ARG A 53 10.60 -2.30 -13.20
N LEU A 54 11.58 -1.39 -13.19
CA LEU A 54 11.82 -0.50 -12.05
C LEU A 54 10.59 0.36 -11.72
N HIS A 55 9.91 0.89 -12.74
CA HIS A 55 8.66 1.64 -12.54
C HIS A 55 7.57 0.78 -11.89
N GLY A 56 7.31 -0.43 -12.40
CA GLY A 56 6.29 -1.29 -11.80
C GLY A 56 6.67 -1.78 -10.40
N ILE A 57 7.94 -2.09 -10.13
CA ILE A 57 8.41 -2.44 -8.79
C ILE A 57 8.17 -1.28 -7.82
N SER A 58 8.43 -0.05 -8.23
CA SER A 58 8.21 1.14 -7.38
C SER A 58 6.73 1.29 -6.98
N HIS A 59 5.82 0.98 -7.91
CA HIS A 59 4.38 0.98 -7.66
C HIS A 59 3.99 -0.14 -6.69
N TYR A 60 4.36 -1.39 -6.99
CA TYR A 60 4.02 -2.54 -6.15
C TYR A 60 4.61 -2.46 -4.74
N LEU A 61 5.80 -1.88 -4.56
CA LEU A 61 6.35 -1.63 -3.21
C LEU A 61 5.57 -0.55 -2.45
N GLY A 62 4.98 0.41 -3.16
CA GLY A 62 4.00 1.35 -2.61
C GLY A 62 2.79 0.60 -2.05
N ASP A 63 2.16 -0.24 -2.87
CA ASP A 63 0.99 -1.04 -2.47
C ASP A 63 1.33 -2.01 -1.34
N LEU A 64 2.53 -2.62 -1.36
CA LEU A 64 3.00 -3.54 -0.31
C LEU A 64 3.02 -2.87 1.07
N SER A 65 3.34 -1.58 1.11
CA SER A 65 3.34 -0.79 2.35
C SER A 65 1.94 -0.37 2.80
N GLN A 66 0.92 -0.49 1.93
CA GLN A 66 -0.45 -0.08 2.20
C GLN A 66 -1.24 -1.30 2.77
N PRO A 67 -1.66 -1.27 4.05
CA PRO A 67 -2.24 -2.43 4.75
C PRO A 67 -3.38 -3.14 4.01
N LEU A 68 -4.26 -2.39 3.36
CA LEU A 68 -5.45 -2.90 2.67
C LEU A 68 -5.11 -3.73 1.43
N HIS A 69 -4.00 -3.44 0.73
CA HIS A 69 -3.58 -4.27 -0.41
C HIS A 69 -3.04 -5.65 0.03
N THR A 70 -2.74 -5.80 1.32
CA THR A 70 -2.29 -7.08 1.90
C THR A 70 -3.40 -7.83 2.64
N ASN A 71 -4.65 -7.33 2.56
CA ASN A 71 -5.81 -7.90 3.21
C ASN A 71 -6.86 -8.39 2.19
N HIS A 72 -7.68 -9.36 2.60
CA HIS A 72 -8.79 -9.83 1.76
C HIS A 72 -9.97 -8.84 1.77
N ASP A 73 -10.21 -8.16 2.89
CA ASP A 73 -11.23 -7.12 3.04
C ASP A 73 -10.67 -5.73 2.64
N TYR A 74 -10.04 -5.69 1.47
CA TYR A 74 -9.28 -4.53 0.97
C TYR A 74 -10.11 -3.22 0.92
N ASP A 75 -11.43 -3.30 0.71
CA ASP A 75 -12.33 -2.12 0.67
C ASP A 75 -13.29 -2.03 1.88
N GLY A 76 -13.03 -2.83 2.91
CA GLY A 76 -13.72 -2.75 4.20
C GLY A 76 -15.18 -3.17 4.20
N ASP A 77 -15.64 -3.90 3.18
CA ASP A 77 -17.02 -4.37 3.06
C ASP A 77 -17.37 -5.30 4.23
N GLU A 78 -16.50 -6.26 4.58
CA GLU A 78 -16.73 -7.18 5.70
C GLU A 78 -16.67 -6.44 7.05
N ALA A 79 -15.82 -5.43 7.16
CA ALA A 79 -15.69 -4.58 8.34
C ALA A 79 -16.81 -3.54 8.50
N GLY A 80 -17.71 -3.40 7.52
CA GLY A 80 -18.75 -2.36 7.52
C GLY A 80 -18.16 -0.94 7.40
N LEU A 81 -17.08 -0.81 6.64
CA LEU A 81 -16.35 0.42 6.33
C LEU A 81 -16.22 0.57 4.80
N PRO A 82 -17.34 0.58 4.04
CA PRO A 82 -17.28 0.56 2.58
C PRO A 82 -16.52 1.77 2.03
N ASP A 83 -15.79 1.60 0.92
CA ASP A 83 -14.96 2.63 0.27
C ASP A 83 -13.75 3.08 1.12
N ILE A 84 -13.41 2.39 2.23
CA ILE A 84 -12.27 2.78 3.07
C ILE A 84 -10.96 2.82 2.28
N HIS A 85 -10.79 1.99 1.26
CA HIS A 85 -9.59 1.93 0.44
C HIS A 85 -9.30 3.29 -0.20
N ALA A 86 -10.20 3.76 -1.07
CA ALA A 86 -10.04 5.04 -1.74
C ALA A 86 -10.11 6.20 -0.74
N GLN A 87 -10.78 6.03 0.40
CA GLN A 87 -10.86 7.05 1.44
C GLN A 87 -9.53 7.24 2.15
N PHE A 88 -8.82 6.17 2.48
CA PHE A 88 -7.53 6.18 3.17
C PHE A 88 -6.39 6.53 2.23
N GLU A 89 -6.31 5.87 1.07
CA GLU A 89 -5.19 5.99 0.14
C GLU A 89 -5.23 7.28 -0.69
N THR A 90 -6.40 7.68 -1.18
CA THR A 90 -6.48 8.78 -2.16
C THR A 90 -7.11 10.02 -1.54
N LYS A 91 -8.38 9.92 -1.13
CA LYS A 91 -9.20 11.07 -0.80
C LYS A 91 -8.73 11.76 0.49
N MET A 92 -8.21 11.02 1.46
CA MET A 92 -7.64 11.60 2.68
C MET A 92 -6.28 12.25 2.40
N LEU A 93 -5.36 11.52 1.75
CA LEU A 93 -4.01 12.03 1.49
C LEU A 93 -4.03 13.30 0.64
N ASN A 94 -4.86 13.35 -0.41
CA ASN A 94 -5.01 14.54 -1.24
C ASN A 94 -5.51 15.76 -0.45
N ARG A 95 -6.36 15.55 0.56
CA ARG A 95 -6.86 16.64 1.39
C ARG A 95 -5.80 17.19 2.34
N PHE A 96 -4.85 16.36 2.78
CA PHE A 96 -3.82 16.71 3.77
C PHE A 96 -2.41 16.63 3.17
N GLU A 97 -2.27 16.91 1.87
CA GLU A 97 -1.03 16.69 1.13
C GLU A 97 0.18 17.40 1.76
N ALA A 98 0.01 18.66 2.21
CA ALA A 98 1.07 19.43 2.83
C ALA A 98 1.59 18.75 4.12
N ASP A 99 0.68 18.30 4.98
CA ASP A 99 1.01 17.62 6.23
C ASP A 99 1.68 16.27 5.95
N VAL A 100 1.17 15.52 4.96
CA VAL A 100 1.76 14.26 4.49
C VAL A 100 3.20 14.47 4.03
N ARG A 101 3.44 15.44 3.14
CA ARG A 101 4.80 15.72 2.62
C ARG A 101 5.76 16.08 3.75
N ALA A 102 5.35 16.97 4.66
CA ALA A 102 6.17 17.38 5.79
C ALA A 102 6.46 16.21 6.75
N GLY A 103 5.43 15.42 7.08
CA GLY A 103 5.55 14.32 8.02
C GLY A 103 6.31 13.11 7.48
N VAL A 104 6.19 12.81 6.18
CA VAL A 104 7.00 11.77 5.50
C VAL A 104 8.47 12.21 5.44
N LYS A 105 8.74 13.46 5.04
CA LYS A 105 10.11 14.00 5.03
C LYS A 105 10.78 13.89 6.40
N LYS A 106 10.05 14.21 7.48
CA LYS A 106 10.55 14.07 8.86
C LYS A 106 10.91 12.62 9.20
N ARG A 107 10.08 11.65 8.80
CA ARG A 107 10.32 10.22 9.04
C ARG A 107 11.55 9.71 8.30
N LEU A 108 11.71 10.11 7.04
CA LEU A 108 12.87 9.73 6.24
C LEU A 108 14.17 10.35 6.78
N ALA A 109 14.12 11.59 7.29
CA ALA A 109 15.29 12.26 7.85
C ALA A 109 15.75 11.69 9.20
N ALA A 110 14.88 10.99 9.93
CA ALA A 110 15.19 10.46 11.26
C ALA A 110 16.06 9.18 11.21
N GLU A 111 16.39 8.66 10.03
CA GLU A 111 16.95 7.32 9.88
C GLU A 111 18.18 7.29 8.98
N ARG A 112 19.17 6.49 9.38
CA ARG A 112 20.37 6.23 8.57
C ARG A 112 20.09 5.02 7.69
N LEU A 113 19.64 5.25 6.46
CA LEU A 113 19.44 4.20 5.45
C LEU A 113 20.75 4.03 4.67
N PRO A 114 21.72 3.25 5.19
CA PRO A 114 22.09 2.00 4.48
C PRO A 114 22.82 0.90 5.29
N GLU A 115 23.18 1.09 6.58
CA GLU A 115 24.22 0.24 7.23
C GLU A 115 23.84 -1.25 7.36
N LEU A 116 22.55 -1.59 7.37
CA LEU A 116 22.07 -2.96 7.57
C LEU A 116 21.52 -3.62 6.29
N TRP A 117 21.49 -2.93 5.14
CA TRP A 117 20.84 -3.46 3.94
C TRP A 117 21.50 -4.74 3.41
N ASP A 118 22.80 -4.88 3.58
CA ASP A 118 23.54 -6.08 3.13
C ASP A 118 23.22 -7.33 3.97
N GLN A 119 22.45 -7.19 5.05
CA GLN A 119 22.04 -8.29 5.93
C GLN A 119 20.70 -8.91 5.52
N PHE A 120 19.97 -8.31 4.57
CA PHE A 120 18.64 -8.74 4.19
C PHE A 120 18.56 -9.18 2.73
N ASP A 121 17.83 -10.25 2.47
CA ASP A 121 17.43 -10.63 1.11
C ASP A 121 16.09 -9.98 0.73
N LEU A 122 15.93 -9.62 -0.55
CA LEU A 122 14.73 -8.93 -1.04
C LEU A 122 13.47 -9.78 -0.85
N ARG A 123 13.55 -11.11 -1.03
CA ARG A 123 12.40 -12.00 -0.81
C ARG A 123 11.94 -11.92 0.64
N HIS A 124 12.87 -12.08 1.57
CA HIS A 124 12.55 -12.03 2.99
C HIS A 124 11.91 -10.68 3.36
N LEU A 125 12.50 -9.57 2.90
CA LEU A 125 11.98 -8.23 3.18
C LEU A 125 10.57 -8.01 2.61
N VAL A 126 10.29 -8.49 1.40
CA VAL A 126 8.96 -8.36 0.77
C VAL A 126 7.90 -9.12 1.55
N PHE A 127 8.18 -10.37 1.94
CA PHE A 127 7.23 -11.18 2.71
C PHE A 127 7.02 -10.64 4.12
N ASP A 128 8.09 -10.28 4.83
CA ASP A 128 8.01 -9.69 6.17
C ASP A 128 7.24 -8.37 6.14
N THR A 129 7.49 -7.52 5.14
CA THR A 129 6.73 -6.28 4.95
C THR A 129 5.26 -6.57 4.71
N ALA A 130 4.94 -7.54 3.85
CA ALA A 130 3.54 -7.90 3.57
C ALA A 130 2.81 -8.34 4.85
N GLU A 131 3.47 -9.14 5.69
CA GLU A 131 2.91 -9.57 6.97
C GLU A 131 2.73 -8.39 7.93
N GLN A 132 3.76 -7.56 8.08
CA GLN A 132 3.72 -6.36 8.92
C GLN A 132 2.71 -5.33 8.45
N SER A 133 2.48 -5.20 7.15
CA SER A 133 1.42 -4.36 6.58
C SER A 133 0.05 -4.93 6.92
N CYS A 134 -0.15 -6.25 6.75
CA CYS A 134 -1.45 -6.86 6.97
C CYS A 134 -1.88 -6.83 8.44
N VAL A 135 -0.95 -7.00 9.40
CA VAL A 135 -1.29 -6.92 10.84
C VAL A 135 -1.75 -5.53 11.29
N LYS A 136 -1.54 -4.48 10.48
CA LYS A 136 -2.02 -3.11 10.78
C LYS A 136 -3.50 -2.93 10.44
N VAL A 137 -4.10 -3.81 9.64
CA VAL A 137 -5.48 -3.66 9.15
C VAL A 137 -6.52 -3.60 10.27
N PRO A 138 -6.51 -4.46 11.30
CA PRO A 138 -7.48 -4.36 12.39
C PRO A 138 -7.45 -3.01 13.10
N LYS A 139 -6.23 -2.47 13.32
CA LYS A 139 -6.05 -1.14 13.91
C LYS A 139 -6.56 -0.04 12.98
N LEU A 140 -6.23 -0.11 11.68
CA LEU A 140 -6.74 0.83 10.69
C LEU A 140 -8.27 0.86 10.69
N PHE A 141 -8.92 -0.30 10.69
CA PHE A 141 -10.39 -0.39 10.74
C PHE A 141 -10.98 0.16 12.03
N ALA A 142 -10.39 -0.17 13.19
CA ALA A 142 -10.85 0.35 14.48
C ALA A 142 -10.79 1.89 14.51
N GLU A 143 -9.67 2.46 14.08
CA GLU A 143 -9.47 3.91 14.06
C GLU A 143 -10.34 4.62 12.99
N ALA A 144 -10.47 4.04 11.79
CA ALA A 144 -11.27 4.59 10.71
C ALA A 144 -12.77 4.61 11.04
N ARG A 145 -13.26 3.67 11.85
CA ARG A 145 -14.67 3.60 12.25
C ARG A 145 -15.13 4.87 12.97
N HIS A 146 -14.24 5.54 13.70
CA HIS A 146 -14.56 6.82 14.36
C HIS A 146 -14.92 7.93 13.37
N ALA A 147 -14.45 7.83 12.12
CA ALA A 147 -14.74 8.80 11.07
C ALA A 147 -15.97 8.44 10.24
N LEU A 148 -16.52 7.22 10.37
CA LEU A 148 -17.69 6.79 9.61
C LEU A 148 -18.96 7.41 10.21
N VAL A 149 -19.67 8.21 9.41
CA VAL A 149 -20.90 8.87 9.82
C VAL A 149 -22.03 8.60 8.86
N MET A 150 -23.24 8.46 9.42
CA MET A 150 -24.48 8.42 8.64
C MET A 150 -24.96 9.85 8.37
N PRO A 151 -25.31 10.19 7.11
CA PRO A 151 -25.92 11.48 6.82
C PRO A 151 -27.23 11.63 7.59
N LYS A 152 -27.46 12.80 8.19
CA LYS A 152 -28.75 13.11 8.82
C LYS A 152 -29.85 13.11 7.75
N ARG A 153 -30.91 12.34 7.96
CA ARG A 153 -32.11 12.41 7.11
C ARG A 153 -32.73 13.81 7.24
N SER A 154 -32.67 14.60 6.16
CA SER A 154 -33.40 15.86 6.08
C SER A 154 -34.90 15.60 6.06
N LYS A 155 -35.66 16.27 6.94
CA LYS A 155 -37.14 16.22 6.95
C LYS A 155 -37.77 16.88 5.71
N HIS A 156 -37.00 17.70 4.98
CA HIS A 156 -37.47 18.49 3.83
C HIS A 156 -36.94 17.99 2.48
N HIS A 157 -36.08 16.98 2.47
CA HIS A 157 -35.52 16.41 1.24
C HIS A 157 -35.93 14.95 1.12
N LYS A 158 -36.85 14.66 0.19
CA LYS A 158 -37.08 13.28 -0.27
C LYS A 158 -35.85 12.88 -1.09
N TYR A 159 -34.91 12.18 -0.46
CA TYR A 159 -33.81 11.59 -1.22
C TYR A 159 -34.37 10.58 -2.24
N LYS A 160 -33.86 10.63 -3.48
CA LYS A 160 -34.19 9.62 -4.50
C LYS A 160 -33.53 8.26 -4.21
N THR A 161 -32.50 8.24 -3.35
CA THR A 161 -31.73 7.06 -2.95
C THR A 161 -31.48 7.08 -1.44
N GLU A 162 -31.25 5.92 -0.82
CA GLU A 162 -30.94 5.88 0.60
C GLU A 162 -29.60 6.58 0.93
N PRO A 163 -29.52 7.35 2.03
CA PRO A 163 -28.28 7.99 2.43
C PRO A 163 -27.19 6.96 2.71
N GLN A 164 -26.08 7.06 1.99
CA GLN A 164 -24.93 6.18 2.17
C GLN A 164 -24.00 6.70 3.28
N PRO A 165 -23.34 5.81 4.05
CA PRO A 165 -22.34 6.22 5.01
C PRO A 165 -21.19 6.96 4.31
N ARG A 166 -20.53 7.87 5.03
CA ARG A 166 -19.36 8.60 4.52
C ARG A 166 -18.31 8.79 5.60
N PHE A 167 -17.07 9.01 5.20
CA PHE A 167 -15.99 9.33 6.12
C PHE A 167 -15.83 10.84 6.32
N GLU A 168 -15.82 11.28 7.57
CA GLU A 168 -15.35 12.61 7.94
C GLU A 168 -13.84 12.69 7.84
N LYS A 169 -13.35 13.35 6.80
CA LYS A 169 -11.91 13.35 6.48
C LYS A 169 -10.99 13.88 7.57
N LYS A 170 -11.43 14.88 8.34
CA LYS A 170 -10.64 15.43 9.43
C LYS A 170 -10.44 14.38 10.54
N ILE A 171 -11.51 13.71 10.95
CA ILE A 171 -11.44 12.64 11.95
C ILE A 171 -10.60 11.48 11.41
N LEU A 172 -10.80 11.08 10.14
CA LEU A 172 -10.02 10.00 9.53
C LEU A 172 -8.52 10.33 9.55
N TRP A 173 -8.15 11.57 9.23
CA TRP A 173 -6.76 12.04 9.28
C TRP A 173 -6.19 12.08 10.69
N GLU A 174 -6.92 12.64 11.65
CA GLU A 174 -6.48 12.69 13.06
C GLU A 174 -6.22 11.30 13.64
N ARG A 175 -6.96 10.30 13.18
CA ARG A 175 -6.90 8.92 13.68
C ARG A 175 -5.91 8.04 12.92
N THR A 176 -5.78 8.24 11.61
CA THR A 176 -5.03 7.32 10.72
C THR A 176 -3.89 7.98 9.95
N GLY A 177 -3.77 9.30 9.98
CA GLY A 177 -2.76 10.05 9.22
C GLY A 177 -1.32 9.71 9.61
N ALA A 178 -1.06 9.48 10.91
CA ALA A 178 0.25 9.02 11.38
C ALA A 178 0.65 7.67 10.74
N LEU A 179 -0.28 6.71 10.75
CA LEU A 179 -0.11 5.41 10.11
C LEU A 179 0.16 5.56 8.61
N ALA A 180 -0.63 6.37 7.92
CA ALA A 180 -0.46 6.59 6.48
C ALA A 180 0.93 7.16 6.14
N MET A 181 1.41 8.14 6.92
CA MET A 181 2.76 8.68 6.75
C MET A 181 3.85 7.66 7.07
N ASP A 182 3.66 6.79 8.06
CA ASP A 182 4.58 5.69 8.35
C ASP A 182 4.68 4.72 7.16
N GLN A 183 3.54 4.42 6.51
CA GLN A 183 3.49 3.51 5.36
C GLN A 183 4.14 4.13 4.13
N LEU A 184 3.87 5.40 3.81
CA LEU A 184 4.53 6.10 2.71
C LEU A 184 6.06 6.16 2.91
N ALA A 185 6.51 6.42 4.13
CA ALA A 185 7.93 6.41 4.44
C ALA A 185 8.53 4.99 4.30
N LEU A 186 7.80 3.95 4.72
CA LEU A 186 8.19 2.55 4.50
C LEU A 186 8.30 2.21 3.01
N GLY A 187 7.30 2.54 2.19
CA GLY A 187 7.33 2.32 0.73
C GLY A 187 8.53 2.99 0.06
N ALA A 188 8.86 4.23 0.44
CA ALA A 188 10.03 4.93 -0.05
C ALA A 188 11.35 4.23 0.32
N ARG A 189 11.46 3.68 1.54
CA ARG A 189 12.63 2.92 1.99
C ARG A 189 12.78 1.60 1.26
N LEU A 190 11.68 0.88 1.10
CA LEU A 190 11.64 -0.39 0.36
C LEU A 190 12.06 -0.17 -1.09
N TRP A 191 11.60 0.92 -1.71
CA TRP A 191 12.02 1.27 -3.05
C TRP A 191 13.53 1.55 -3.12
N ALA A 192 14.07 2.32 -2.19
CA ALA A 192 15.50 2.60 -2.15
C ALA A 192 16.34 1.31 -1.94
N PHE A 193 15.89 0.42 -1.07
CA PHE A 193 16.50 -0.89 -0.87
C PHE A 193 16.45 -1.73 -2.15
N ALA A 194 15.27 -1.88 -2.76
CA ALA A 194 15.10 -2.69 -3.96
C ALA A 194 15.95 -2.17 -5.12
N LEU A 195 16.02 -0.85 -5.31
CA LEU A 195 16.88 -0.23 -6.31
C LEU A 195 18.35 -0.58 -6.06
N ASN A 196 18.82 -0.52 -4.81
CA ASN A 196 20.17 -0.94 -4.44
C ASN A 196 20.38 -2.44 -4.72
N SER A 197 19.47 -3.32 -4.30
CA SER A 197 19.59 -4.77 -4.49
C SER A 197 19.51 -5.22 -5.95
N ILE A 198 18.89 -4.43 -6.83
CA ILE A 198 18.75 -4.73 -8.26
C ILE A 198 19.92 -4.13 -9.07
N CYS A 199 20.30 -2.89 -8.77
CA CYS A 199 21.22 -2.12 -9.60
C CYS A 199 22.67 -2.10 -9.08
N ARG A 200 22.96 -2.66 -7.89
CA ARG A 200 24.34 -2.78 -7.41
C ARG A 200 25.12 -3.75 -8.31
N PRO A 201 26.32 -3.36 -8.76
CA PRO A 201 27.16 -4.17 -9.65
C PRO A 201 27.67 -5.45 -8.98
#